data_AF-A0A6L6HX53-F1
#
_entry.id   AF-A0A6L6HX53-F1
#
_cell.length_a   1.000
_cell.length_b   1.000
_cell.length_c   1.000
_cell.angle_alpha   90.00
_cell.angle_beta   90.00
_cell.angle_gamma   90.00
#
_symmetry.space_group_name_H-M   'P 1'
#
loop_
_entity.id
_entity.type
_entity.pdbx_description
1 polymer ?
#
loop_
_entity_poly.entity_id
_entity_poly.type
_entity_poly.pdbx_seq_one_letter_code
_entity_poly.pdbx_strand_id
1 'polypeptide(L)' 'MAEMTGTTLHTVSRLLSSWEGQGLVEGGRQKLTVVDAAGLARIADPED' A
#
# COMPACT_ATOMS: atom_id res chain seq x y z
N MET A 1 2.60 13.52 -7.24
CA MET A 1 2.21 12.55 -6.18
C MET A 1 3.33 11.59 -5.74
N ALA A 2 4.57 11.77 -6.19
CA ALA A 2 5.77 11.18 -5.56
C ALA A 2 6.63 12.25 -4.87
N GLU A 3 6.08 13.46 -4.76
CA GLU A 3 6.83 14.68 -4.46
C GLU A 3 6.76 15.04 -2.97
N MET A 4 5.90 14.37 -2.19
CA MET A 4 5.60 14.77 -0.82
C MET A 4 6.29 13.93 0.28
N THR A 5 7.04 12.89 -0.04
CA THR A 5 7.64 12.00 1.01
C THR A 5 9.08 11.56 0.75
N GLY A 6 9.79 12.13 -0.23
CA GLY A 6 11.20 11.78 -0.50
C GLY A 6 11.45 10.31 -0.93
N THR A 7 10.41 9.49 -1.06
CA THR A 7 10.48 8.11 -1.53
C THR A 7 10.15 8.07 -3.02
N THR A 8 10.98 7.42 -3.82
CA THR A 8 10.73 7.31 -5.27
C THR A 8 9.46 6.49 -5.55
N LEU A 9 8.78 6.76 -6.67
CA LEU A 9 7.64 5.94 -7.15
C LEU A 9 7.94 4.45 -7.14
N HIS A 10 9.21 4.08 -7.38
CA HIS A 10 9.67 2.70 -7.34
C HIS A 10 9.50 2.05 -5.97
N THR A 11 9.80 2.77 -4.89
CA THR A 11 9.61 2.27 -3.52
C THR A 11 8.14 2.14 -3.18
N VAL A 12 7.33 3.15 -3.51
CA VAL A 12 5.87 3.10 -3.29
C VAL A 12 5.23 1.96 -4.08
N SER A 13 5.63 1.78 -5.35
CA SER A 13 5.17 0.68 -6.20
C SER A 13 5.46 -0.69 -5.57
N ARG A 14 6.67 -0.89 -5.02
CA ARG A 14 7.03 -2.15 -4.34
C ARG A 14 6.19 -2.42 -3.09
N LEU A 15 5.88 -1.38 -2.31
CA LEU A 15 5.01 -1.53 -1.14
C LEU A 15 3.60 -1.93 -1.57
N LEU A 16 3.04 -1.27 -2.58
CA LEU A 16 1.71 -1.59 -3.11
C LEU A 16 1.65 -3.03 -3.65
N SER A 17 2.65 -3.47 -4.43
CA SER A 17 2.72 -4.85 -4.92
C SER A 17 2.86 -5.89 -3.80
N SER A 18 3.55 -5.54 -2.71
CA SER A 18 3.63 -6.42 -1.53
C SER A 18 2.27 -6.56 -0.85
N TRP A 19 1.52 -5.46 -0.72
CA TRP A 19 0.17 -5.49 -0.17
C TRP A 19 -0.83 -6.22 -1.06
N GLU A 20 -0.70 -6.11 -2.39
CA GLU A 20 -1.48 -6.91 -3.34
C GLU A 20 -1.21 -8.41 -3.17
N GLY A 21 0.08 -8.79 -3.06
CA GLY A 21 0.47 -10.19 -2.80
C GLY A 21 -0.04 -10.73 -1.47
N GLN A 22 -0.30 -9.85 -0.49
CA GLN A 22 -0.89 -10.20 0.80
C GLN A 22 -2.43 -10.13 0.81
N GLY A 23 -3.07 -9.77 -0.30
CA GLY A 23 -4.52 -9.64 -0.40
C GLY A 23 -5.10 -8.43 0.35
N LEU A 24 -4.27 -7.45 0.72
CA LEU A 24 -4.69 -6.28 1.48
C LEU A 24 -5.33 -5.21 0.58
N VAL A 25 -4.84 -5.13 -0.67
CA VAL A 25 -5.30 -4.18 -1.68
C VAL A 25 -5.39 -4.85 -3.05
N GLU A 26 -6.18 -4.27 -3.93
CA GLU A 26 -6.26 -4.63 -5.34
C GLU A 26 -6.03 -3.40 -6.23
N GLY A 27 -5.08 -3.51 -7.16
CA GLY A 27 -4.81 -2.50 -8.17
C GLY A 27 -5.85 -2.46 -9.28
N GLY A 28 -6.18 -1.24 -9.73
CA GLY A 28 -6.99 -1.00 -10.92
C GLY A 28 -6.46 0.19 -11.73
N ARG A 29 -7.07 0.45 -12.89
CA ARG A 29 -6.70 1.61 -13.71
C ARG A 29 -6.89 2.89 -12.89
N GLN A 30 -5.78 3.55 -12.53
CA GLN A 30 -5.75 4.79 -11.76
C GLN A 30 -6.46 4.73 -10.39
N LYS A 31 -6.64 3.53 -9.83
CA LYS A 31 -7.31 3.35 -8.53
C LYS A 31 -6.69 2.18 -7.76
N LEU A 32 -6.77 2.26 -6.43
CA LEU A 32 -6.40 1.19 -5.51
C LEU A 32 -7.62 0.90 -4.63
N THR A 33 -8.04 -0.35 -4.57
CA THR A 33 -9.15 -0.78 -3.70
C THR A 33 -8.55 -1.43 -2.46
N VAL A 34 -8.97 -1.00 -1.27
CA VAL A 34 -8.60 -1.67 -0.02
C VAL A 34 -9.55 -2.86 0.18
N VAL A 35 -8.98 -4.06 0.28
CA VAL A 35 -9.72 -5.32 0.45
C VAL A 35 -9.76 -5.73 1.92
N ASP A 36 -8.66 -5.54 2.66
CA ASP A 36 -8.59 -5.75 4.10
C ASP A 36 -8.09 -4.49 4.82
N ALA A 37 -9.03 -3.66 5.27
CA ALA A 37 -8.74 -2.44 6.00
C ALA A 37 -8.12 -2.70 7.38
N ALA A 38 -8.51 -3.79 8.06
CA ALA A 38 -7.98 -4.14 9.38
C ALA A 38 -6.56 -4.70 9.28
N GLY A 39 -6.27 -5.49 8.24
CA GLY A 39 -4.91 -5.91 7.89
C GLY A 39 -4.01 -4.72 7.56
N LEU A 40 -4.50 -3.76 6.78
CA LEU A 40 -3.74 -2.55 6.46
C LEU A 40 -3.47 -1.68 7.70
N ALA A 41 -4.44 -1.57 8.61
CA ALA A 41 -4.29 -0.81 9.86
C ALA A 41 -3.17 -1.39 10.75
N ARG A 42 -3.06 -2.73 10.84
CA ARG A 42 -1.97 -3.41 11.57
C ARG A 42 -0.58 -3.16 10.98
N ILE A 43 -0.48 -2.87 9.68
CA ILE A 43 0.79 -2.49 9.05
C ILE A 43 1.12 -1.02 9.33
N ALA A 44 0.10 -0.17 9.43
CA ALA A 44 0.25 1.26 9.67
C ALA A 44 0.64 1.59 11.13
N ASP A 45 0.22 0.74 12.07
CA ASP A 45 0.49 0.90 13.50
C ASP A 45 1.30 -0.31 14.01
N PRO A 46 2.64 -0.29 13.93
CA PRO A 46 3.49 -1.43 14.29
C PRO A 46 3.63 -1.67 15.80
N GLU A 47 2.80 -1.06 16.66
CA GLU A 47 2.81 -1.27 18.11
C GLU A 47 1.73 -2.26 18.55
N ASP A 48 2.06 -3.55 18.37
CA ASP A 48 1.83 -4.68 19.30
C ASP A 48 3.06 -5.61 19.27
#